data_AF-A0A8D8KDZ4-F1
#
_entry.id   AF-A0A8D8KDZ4-F1
#
_cell.length_a   1.000
_cell.length_b   1.000
_cell.length_c   1.000
_cell.angle_alpha   90.00
_cell.angle_beta   90.00
_cell.angle_gamma   90.00
#
_symmetry.space_group_name_H-M   'P 1'
#
loop_
_entity.id
_entity.type
_entity.pdbx_description
1 polymer ?
#
loop_
_entity_poly.entity_id
_entity_poly.type
_entity_poly.pdbx_seq_one_letter_code
_entity_poly.pdbx_strand_id
1 'polypeptide(L)'
;KTDAPTNTWCRAPGSTEAIAMVENIMEHIAHETGLCPLDVRMINLQKDHKMHQLLPQFRKDIQYDERKRAIEDFNASNRWKKRGIAIVPAQFITEFLGTLNAIVSIFYGDGTVSVTHGGIEMGQGINTKVAQVTAFVLGIPLEKVSVKPSVSFTSPNSFGTGGSVTSEAVSYAVKKACEKLLDRMKPIRKDNPNATWETIVQKSYAKHIDLCAEAAFSQLDIPEYLIPALGCAEIEVDILTGNVQVLRYDILEDVGESLSPGIDVGQIEGALVMGIGYYLTEALVYDVKNGALLTNRSANYKPPGAKDIPVDFRINFLRGSSNPLGVLRSKATAEPPFNTTVVVLFALRNALRAARKDAGLPDVWIPLGAPTTPDKILLLAGNTIDQYLLN
;
A
#
# COMPACT_ATOMS: atom_id res chain seq x y z
N LYS A 1 3.46 12.37 25.68
CA LYS A 1 4.54 13.34 25.37
C LYS A 1 5.82 12.83 26.04
N THR A 2 6.93 12.82 25.32
CA THR A 2 8.23 12.30 25.77
C THR A 2 9.33 13.29 25.36
N ASP A 3 10.52 13.17 25.95
CA ASP A 3 11.69 14.02 25.62
C ASP A 3 12.47 13.54 24.39
N ALA A 4 11.91 12.59 23.63
CA ALA A 4 12.41 12.14 22.35
C ALA A 4 11.99 13.10 21.20
N PRO A 5 12.65 13.05 20.03
CA PRO A 5 12.24 13.81 18.85
C PRO A 5 10.75 13.62 18.53
N THR A 6 10.08 14.70 18.11
CA THR A 6 8.67 14.67 17.74
C THR A 6 8.43 13.74 16.55
N ASN A 7 7.63 12.70 16.77
CA ASN A 7 7.18 11.83 15.69
C ASN A 7 6.24 12.58 14.73
N THR A 8 6.22 12.16 13.47
CA THR A 8 5.33 12.69 12.44
C THR A 8 4.70 11.54 11.65
N TRP A 9 3.86 11.86 10.68
CA TRP A 9 3.22 10.87 9.82
C TRP A 9 4.26 10.07 9.04
N CYS A 10 4.09 8.75 9.10
CA CYS A 10 4.69 7.80 8.19
C CYS A 10 3.57 7.12 7.40
N ARG A 11 3.88 6.45 6.30
CA ARG A 11 2.91 5.79 5.43
C ARG A 11 1.95 4.93 6.26
N ALA A 12 0.65 5.09 6.04
CA ALA A 12 -0.44 4.43 6.76
C ALA A 12 -0.50 4.81 8.27
N PRO A 13 -0.54 6.12 8.60
CA PRO A 13 -0.40 6.60 9.97
C PRO A 13 -1.61 6.20 10.82
N GLY A 14 -1.38 5.47 11.90
CA GLY A 14 -2.43 5.02 12.83
C GLY A 14 -3.18 3.80 12.35
N SER A 15 -3.47 3.65 11.05
CA SER A 15 -4.13 2.45 10.52
C SER A 15 -3.24 1.21 10.71
N THR A 16 -1.94 1.33 10.49
CA THR A 16 -1.01 0.20 10.61
C THR A 16 -0.99 -0.33 12.04
N GLU A 17 -0.77 0.56 13.01
CA GLU A 17 -0.71 0.20 14.42
C GLU A 17 -2.05 -0.36 14.90
N ALA A 18 -3.16 0.27 14.50
CA ALA A 18 -4.50 -0.19 14.86
C ALA A 18 -4.80 -1.60 14.30
N ILE A 19 -4.57 -1.82 13.00
CA ILE A 19 -4.78 -3.12 12.35
C ILE A 19 -3.87 -4.17 12.97
N ALA A 20 -2.59 -3.87 13.17
CA ALA A 20 -1.65 -4.79 13.79
C ALA A 20 -2.07 -5.20 15.21
N MET A 21 -2.56 -4.25 16.03
CA MET A 21 -3.05 -4.54 17.38
C MET A 21 -4.30 -5.43 17.35
N VAL A 22 -5.30 -5.09 16.52
CA VAL A 22 -6.54 -5.88 16.41
C VAL A 22 -6.25 -7.28 15.88
N GLU A 23 -5.43 -7.39 14.84
CA GLU A 23 -5.07 -8.68 14.27
C GLU A 23 -4.24 -9.53 15.24
N ASN A 24 -3.38 -8.90 16.06
CA ASN A 24 -2.67 -9.61 17.11
C ASN A 24 -3.64 -10.14 18.20
N ILE A 25 -4.69 -9.38 18.54
CA ILE A 25 -5.76 -9.86 19.43
C ILE A 25 -6.48 -11.06 18.81
N MET A 26 -6.82 -11.00 17.51
CA MET A 26 -7.48 -12.12 16.81
C MET A 26 -6.61 -13.39 16.81
N GLU A 27 -5.31 -13.25 16.56
CA GLU A 27 -4.35 -14.35 16.63
C GLU A 27 -4.23 -14.92 18.07
N HIS A 28 -4.27 -14.06 19.09
CA HIS A 28 -4.21 -14.51 20.48
C HIS A 28 -5.49 -15.24 20.90
N ILE A 29 -6.67 -14.73 20.53
CA ILE A 29 -7.95 -15.44 20.73
C ILE A 29 -7.90 -16.82 20.07
N ALA A 30 -7.38 -16.91 18.84
CA ALA A 30 -7.23 -18.18 18.14
C ALA A 30 -6.31 -19.16 18.90
N HIS A 31 -5.20 -18.66 19.46
CA HIS A 31 -4.31 -19.45 20.29
C HIS A 31 -5.01 -20.00 21.56
N GLU A 32 -5.68 -19.14 22.33
CA GLU A 32 -6.34 -19.53 23.59
C GLU A 32 -7.54 -20.47 23.37
N THR A 33 -8.24 -20.32 22.24
CA THR A 33 -9.42 -21.14 21.91
C THR A 33 -9.08 -22.41 21.12
N GLY A 34 -7.84 -22.55 20.62
CA GLY A 34 -7.43 -23.64 19.73
C GLY A 34 -8.07 -23.59 18.33
N LEU A 35 -8.76 -22.50 17.98
CA LEU A 35 -9.39 -22.31 16.68
C LEU A 35 -8.38 -21.86 15.62
N CYS A 36 -8.72 -22.05 14.34
CA CYS A 36 -7.94 -21.46 13.27
C CYS A 36 -8.07 -19.92 13.31
N PRO A 37 -6.97 -19.15 13.17
CA PRO A 37 -7.04 -17.70 13.15
C PRO A 37 -7.95 -17.11 12.06
N LEU A 38 -8.15 -17.82 10.94
CA LEU A 38 -9.08 -17.38 9.90
C LEU A 38 -10.54 -17.60 10.32
N ASP A 39 -10.84 -18.67 11.05
CA ASP A 39 -12.19 -18.94 11.54
C ASP A 39 -12.58 -17.93 12.61
N VAL A 40 -11.65 -17.57 13.52
CA VAL A 40 -11.85 -16.51 14.51
C VAL A 40 -12.19 -15.18 13.83
N ARG A 41 -11.45 -14.79 12.79
CA ARG A 41 -11.75 -13.58 12.01
C ARG A 41 -13.14 -13.66 11.38
N MET A 42 -13.47 -14.77 10.74
CA MET A 42 -14.76 -14.96 10.07
C MET A 42 -15.94 -14.92 11.03
N ILE A 43 -15.80 -15.43 12.26
CA ILE A 43 -16.83 -15.36 13.30
C ILE A 43 -17.07 -13.91 13.77
N ASN A 44 -16.03 -13.08 13.77
CA ASN A 44 -16.07 -11.70 14.25
C ASN A 44 -16.38 -10.66 13.16
N LEU A 45 -16.43 -11.06 11.89
CA LEU A 45 -16.84 -10.19 10.79
C LEU A 45 -18.37 -9.99 10.77
N GLN A 46 -18.80 -8.83 10.28
CA GLN A 46 -20.22 -8.58 10.01
C GLN A 46 -20.71 -9.54 8.91
N LYS A 47 -21.92 -10.11 9.07
CA LYS A 47 -22.41 -11.20 8.22
C LYS A 47 -22.46 -10.88 6.71
N ASP A 48 -22.69 -9.63 6.36
CA ASP A 48 -22.78 -9.10 5.00
C ASP A 48 -21.44 -8.52 4.49
N HIS A 49 -20.37 -8.65 5.27
CA HIS A 49 -19.06 -8.13 4.91
C HIS A 49 -18.46 -8.89 3.72
N LYS A 50 -17.96 -8.15 2.71
CA LYS A 50 -17.35 -8.69 1.48
C LYS A 50 -16.20 -9.69 1.75
N MET A 51 -15.54 -9.57 2.90
CA MET A 51 -14.47 -10.48 3.33
C MET A 51 -14.96 -11.93 3.51
N HIS A 52 -16.25 -12.16 3.78
CA HIS A 52 -16.81 -13.51 3.83
C HIS A 52 -16.66 -14.26 2.49
N GLN A 53 -16.60 -13.54 1.37
CA GLN A 53 -16.35 -14.09 0.04
C GLN A 53 -14.86 -14.06 -0.32
N LEU A 54 -14.20 -12.92 -0.08
CA LEU A 54 -12.83 -12.71 -0.54
C LEU A 54 -11.81 -13.59 0.19
N LEU A 55 -11.94 -13.77 1.50
CA LEU A 55 -10.95 -14.51 2.28
C LEU A 55 -10.90 -16.01 1.92
N PRO A 56 -12.03 -16.75 1.81
CA PRO A 56 -12.01 -18.14 1.34
C PRO A 56 -11.49 -18.28 -0.08
N GLN A 57 -11.86 -17.36 -0.97
CA GLN A 57 -11.38 -17.37 -2.35
C GLN A 57 -9.87 -17.16 -2.42
N PHE A 58 -9.34 -16.17 -1.70
CA PHE A 58 -7.90 -15.90 -1.62
C PHE A 58 -7.12 -17.08 -1.03
N ARG A 59 -7.61 -17.68 0.07
CA ARG A 59 -7.03 -18.89 0.69
C ARG A 59 -6.87 -20.03 -0.33
N LYS A 60 -7.88 -20.23 -1.18
CA LYS A 60 -7.85 -21.21 -2.26
C LYS A 60 -6.88 -20.84 -3.37
N ASP A 61 -6.94 -19.60 -3.86
CA ASP A 61 -6.14 -19.13 -5.00
C ASP A 61 -4.63 -19.19 -4.74
N ILE A 62 -4.21 -18.93 -3.50
CA ILE A 62 -2.79 -18.99 -3.11
C ILE A 62 -2.35 -20.38 -2.63
N GLN A 63 -3.25 -21.38 -2.68
CA GLN A 63 -3.01 -22.75 -2.23
C GLN A 63 -2.56 -22.83 -0.75
N TYR A 64 -3.18 -22.00 0.10
CA TYR A 64 -2.74 -21.82 1.50
C TYR A 64 -2.68 -23.15 2.27
N ASP A 65 -3.71 -23.98 2.15
CA ASP A 65 -3.82 -25.24 2.92
C ASP A 65 -2.79 -26.29 2.50
N GLU A 66 -2.45 -26.34 1.21
CA GLU A 66 -1.41 -27.23 0.68
C GLU A 66 -0.04 -26.79 1.18
N ARG A 67 0.24 -25.49 1.12
CA ARG A 67 1.49 -24.90 1.63
C ARG A 67 1.63 -25.08 3.13
N LYS A 68 0.55 -24.88 3.89
CA LYS A 68 0.54 -25.09 5.35
C LYS A 68 0.91 -26.53 5.70
N ARG A 69 0.36 -27.54 5.01
CA ARG A 69 0.74 -28.95 5.20
C ARG A 69 2.21 -29.21 4.86
N ALA A 70 2.68 -28.69 3.72
CA ALA A 70 4.09 -28.82 3.34
C ALA A 70 5.05 -28.18 4.35
N ILE A 71 4.63 -27.06 4.98
CA ILE A 71 5.38 -26.41 6.07
C ILE A 71 5.39 -27.27 7.33
N GLU A 72 4.29 -27.95 7.67
CA GLU A 72 4.25 -28.89 8.80
C GLU A 72 5.23 -30.06 8.58
N ASP A 73 5.26 -30.64 7.38
CA ASP A 73 6.21 -31.70 6.99
C ASP A 73 7.67 -31.22 7.02
N PHE A 74 7.92 -30.02 6.48
CA PHE A 74 9.24 -29.38 6.52
C PHE A 74 9.68 -29.16 7.96
N ASN A 75 8.82 -28.62 8.81
CA ASN A 75 9.11 -28.36 10.20
C ASN A 75 9.42 -29.67 10.96
N ALA A 76 8.66 -30.74 10.73
CA ALA A 76 8.92 -32.03 11.37
C ALA A 76 10.29 -32.63 10.97
N SER A 77 10.77 -32.32 9.76
CA SER A 77 12.03 -32.83 9.22
C SER A 77 13.25 -31.93 9.51
N ASN A 78 13.05 -30.72 10.03
CA ASN A 78 14.10 -29.72 10.20
C ASN A 78 14.06 -29.10 11.59
N ARG A 79 15.05 -29.40 12.44
CA ARG A 79 15.16 -28.82 13.80
C ARG A 79 15.59 -27.36 13.80
N TRP A 80 16.57 -27.02 12.96
CA TRP A 80 17.29 -25.73 12.98
C TRP A 80 16.79 -24.73 11.94
N LYS A 81 15.84 -25.14 11.10
CA LYS A 81 15.15 -24.27 10.16
C LYS A 81 13.66 -24.51 10.31
N LYS A 82 12.90 -23.44 10.51
CA LYS A 82 11.43 -23.53 10.63
C LYS A 82 10.76 -22.59 9.65
N ARG A 83 9.63 -23.03 9.13
CA ARG A 83 8.77 -22.23 8.27
C ARG A 83 7.46 -21.91 8.97
N GLY A 84 6.88 -20.79 8.57
CA GLY A 84 5.57 -20.39 9.01
C GLY A 84 4.84 -19.64 7.92
N ILE A 85 3.51 -19.73 7.97
CA ILE A 85 2.61 -19.07 7.02
C ILE A 85 1.42 -18.47 7.78
N ALA A 86 0.94 -17.32 7.33
CA ALA A 86 -0.25 -16.66 7.87
C ALA A 86 -0.95 -15.83 6.79
N ILE A 87 -2.23 -15.52 6.99
CA ILE A 87 -3.00 -14.57 6.18
C ILE A 87 -3.54 -13.49 7.11
N VAL A 88 -3.49 -12.24 6.67
CA VAL A 88 -4.10 -11.08 7.35
C VAL A 88 -5.02 -10.36 6.38
N PRO A 89 -6.31 -10.18 6.73
CA PRO A 89 -7.16 -9.21 6.07
C PRO A 89 -6.90 -7.81 6.59
N ALA A 90 -6.98 -6.82 5.71
CA ALA A 90 -7.00 -5.42 6.06
C ALA A 90 -8.12 -4.72 5.27
N GLN A 91 -8.68 -3.68 5.87
CA GLN A 91 -9.60 -2.79 5.20
C GLN A 91 -9.20 -1.36 5.50
N PHE A 92 -8.64 -0.69 4.49
CA PHE A 92 -8.23 0.69 4.60
C PHE A 92 -9.42 1.60 4.27
N ILE A 93 -9.62 2.63 5.08
CA ILE A 93 -10.65 3.65 4.88
C ILE A 93 -9.96 4.84 4.21
N THR A 94 -10.44 5.29 3.06
CA THR A 94 -9.91 6.51 2.45
C THR A 94 -10.49 7.74 3.12
N GLU A 95 -9.65 8.61 3.64
CA GLU A 95 -10.04 9.92 4.16
C GLU A 95 -9.48 11.02 3.25
N PHE A 96 -10.37 11.82 2.66
CA PHE A 96 -9.98 12.95 1.84
C PHE A 96 -9.77 14.18 2.72
N LEU A 97 -8.64 14.86 2.53
CA LEU A 97 -8.26 16.02 3.34
C LEU A 97 -8.05 17.27 2.49
N GLY A 98 -8.71 18.35 2.91
CA GLY A 98 -8.47 19.68 2.39
C GLY A 98 -8.87 19.87 0.92
N THR A 99 -8.16 20.78 0.26
CA THR A 99 -8.43 21.21 -1.11
C THR A 99 -7.18 21.07 -1.96
N LEU A 100 -7.33 20.58 -3.19
CA LEU A 100 -6.25 20.45 -4.16
C LEU A 100 -6.71 21.01 -5.49
N ASN A 101 -5.98 22.00 -6.02
CA ASN A 101 -6.37 22.66 -7.26
C ASN A 101 -5.54 22.21 -8.46
N ALA A 102 -6.09 22.43 -9.65
CA ALA A 102 -5.45 22.14 -10.92
C ALA A 102 -5.82 23.21 -11.97
N ILE A 103 -4.86 23.52 -12.85
CA ILE A 103 -5.02 24.41 -13.99
C ILE A 103 -4.61 23.65 -15.25
N VAL A 104 -5.44 23.72 -16.28
CA VAL A 104 -5.21 23.13 -17.60
C VAL A 104 -5.23 24.25 -18.63
N SER A 105 -4.16 24.39 -19.40
CA SER A 105 -4.01 25.43 -20.43
C SER A 105 -3.66 24.79 -21.77
N ILE A 106 -4.46 25.07 -22.80
CA ILE A 106 -4.23 24.60 -24.16
C ILE A 106 -3.55 25.72 -24.97
N PHE A 107 -2.38 25.44 -25.54
CA PHE A 107 -1.72 26.38 -26.43
C PHE A 107 -2.40 26.36 -27.80
N TYR A 108 -2.89 27.52 -28.24
CA TYR A 108 -3.73 27.59 -29.45
C TYR A 108 -2.97 27.28 -30.75
N GLY A 109 -1.65 27.47 -30.77
CA GLY A 109 -0.84 27.32 -31.97
C GLY A 109 -0.78 25.88 -32.46
N ASP A 110 -0.53 24.93 -31.56
CA ASP A 110 -0.29 23.51 -31.87
C ASP A 110 -1.14 22.52 -31.04
N GLY A 111 -2.02 23.04 -30.17
CA GLY A 111 -2.88 22.24 -29.31
C GLY A 111 -2.16 21.52 -28.18
N THR A 112 -0.89 21.80 -27.88
CA THR A 112 -0.23 21.24 -26.70
C THR A 112 -0.92 21.71 -25.41
N VAL A 113 -0.89 20.86 -24.39
CA VAL A 113 -1.63 21.07 -23.13
C VAL A 113 -0.64 21.10 -21.98
N SER A 114 -0.65 22.19 -21.23
CA SER A 114 0.10 22.34 -19.98
C SER A 114 -0.83 22.13 -18.79
N VAL A 115 -0.39 21.35 -17.81
CA VAL A 115 -1.16 21.08 -16.57
C VAL A 115 -0.31 21.43 -15.35
N THR A 116 -0.86 22.17 -14.40
CA THR A 116 -0.29 22.35 -13.05
C THR A 116 -1.28 21.88 -12.00
N HIS A 117 -0.82 21.34 -10.88
CA HIS A 117 -1.69 20.95 -9.77
C HIS A 117 -1.02 21.05 -8.40
N GLY A 118 -1.85 21.02 -7.35
CA GLY A 118 -1.44 21.13 -5.96
C GLY A 118 -0.68 19.95 -5.36
N GLY A 119 -0.82 18.76 -5.94
CA GLY A 119 -0.12 17.56 -5.45
C GLY A 119 1.37 17.56 -5.79
N ILE A 120 2.19 16.93 -4.95
CA ILE A 120 3.65 16.86 -5.08
C ILE A 120 4.05 15.46 -5.56
N GLU A 121 4.85 15.39 -6.63
CA GLU A 121 5.49 14.15 -7.07
C GLU A 121 6.65 13.79 -6.15
N MET A 122 6.56 12.61 -5.54
CA MET A 122 7.57 12.04 -4.63
C MET A 122 7.86 10.57 -4.96
N GLY A 123 7.55 10.13 -6.19
CA GLY A 123 7.79 8.78 -6.69
C GLY A 123 6.53 7.93 -6.83
N GLN A 124 5.37 8.45 -6.43
CA GLN A 124 4.07 7.79 -6.56
C GLN A 124 3.45 7.90 -7.95
N GLY A 125 4.05 8.68 -8.85
CA GLY A 125 3.61 8.80 -10.24
C GLY A 125 2.33 9.62 -10.40
N ILE A 126 2.12 10.61 -9.51
CA ILE A 126 0.98 11.54 -9.57
C ILE A 126 0.97 12.32 -10.89
N ASN A 127 2.14 12.77 -11.36
CA ASN A 127 2.23 13.53 -12.60
C ASN A 127 1.89 12.67 -13.81
N THR A 128 2.31 11.39 -13.81
CA THR A 128 1.97 10.43 -14.86
C THR A 128 0.47 10.16 -14.91
N LYS A 129 -0.17 9.92 -13.75
CA LYS A 129 -1.62 9.71 -13.67
C LYS A 129 -2.39 10.95 -14.16
N VAL A 130 -1.96 12.15 -13.77
CA VAL A 130 -2.56 13.41 -14.25
C VAL A 130 -2.44 13.54 -15.77
N ALA A 131 -1.27 13.23 -16.35
CA ALA A 131 -1.08 13.30 -17.79
C ALA A 131 -2.01 12.31 -18.53
N GLN A 132 -2.12 11.08 -18.02
CA GLN A 132 -3.02 10.04 -18.55
C GLN A 132 -4.49 10.48 -18.48
N VAL A 133 -4.94 11.00 -17.34
CA VAL A 133 -6.32 11.50 -17.17
C VAL A 133 -6.60 12.67 -18.10
N THR A 134 -5.66 13.62 -18.24
CA THR A 134 -5.80 14.75 -19.16
C THR A 134 -5.94 14.29 -20.60
N ALA A 135 -5.05 13.41 -21.06
CA ALA A 135 -5.04 12.87 -22.41
C ALA A 135 -6.34 12.10 -22.71
N PHE A 136 -6.76 11.26 -21.77
CA PHE A 136 -8.00 10.47 -21.86
C PHE A 136 -9.24 11.37 -21.95
N VAL A 137 -9.38 12.35 -21.06
CA VAL A 137 -10.57 13.22 -21.02
C VAL A 137 -10.64 14.10 -22.26
N LEU A 138 -9.53 14.71 -22.69
CA LEU A 138 -9.51 15.58 -23.88
C LEU A 138 -9.57 14.80 -25.20
N GLY A 139 -9.29 13.50 -25.19
CA GLY A 139 -9.23 12.65 -26.37
C GLY A 139 -8.03 12.97 -27.26
N ILE A 140 -6.86 13.18 -26.66
CA ILE A 140 -5.61 13.55 -27.36
C ILE A 140 -4.47 12.59 -27.02
N PRO A 141 -3.42 12.51 -27.86
CA PRO A 141 -2.23 11.72 -27.55
C PRO A 141 -1.52 12.23 -26.29
N LEU A 142 -0.91 11.32 -25.52
CA LEU A 142 -0.25 11.62 -24.26
C LEU A 142 0.92 12.60 -24.45
N GLU A 143 1.63 12.52 -25.57
CA GLU A 143 2.76 13.39 -25.92
C GLU A 143 2.39 14.86 -26.07
N LYS A 144 1.10 15.19 -26.22
CA LYS A 144 0.62 16.58 -26.20
C LYS A 144 0.48 17.15 -24.80
N VAL A 145 0.50 16.32 -23.76
CA VAL A 145 0.30 16.74 -22.38
C VAL A 145 1.64 16.89 -21.67
N SER A 146 1.85 18.05 -21.06
CA SER A 146 3.02 18.34 -20.23
C SER A 146 2.58 18.81 -18.85
N VAL A 147 2.88 18.02 -17.82
CA VAL A 147 2.67 18.42 -16.43
C VAL A 147 3.85 19.28 -15.98
N LYS A 148 3.57 20.45 -15.40
CA LYS A 148 4.57 21.41 -14.93
C LYS A 148 4.73 21.31 -13.42
N PRO A 149 5.89 21.73 -12.87
CA PRO A 149 6.12 21.70 -11.43
C PRO A 149 5.06 22.46 -10.64
N SER A 150 4.67 21.90 -9.50
CA SER A 150 3.77 22.54 -8.55
C SER A 150 4.46 23.72 -7.88
N VAL A 151 3.86 24.90 -8.02
CA VAL A 151 4.33 26.14 -7.38
C VAL A 151 3.15 26.88 -6.78
N SER A 152 3.35 27.48 -5.60
CA SER A 152 2.27 28.15 -4.84
C SER A 152 1.57 29.26 -5.62
N PHE A 153 2.22 29.86 -6.61
CA PHE A 153 1.60 30.85 -7.50
C PHE A 153 0.50 30.26 -8.39
N THR A 154 0.66 29.02 -8.86
CA THR A 154 -0.31 28.31 -9.70
C THR A 154 -1.20 27.35 -8.90
N SER A 155 -0.80 27.04 -7.66
CA SER A 155 -1.47 26.10 -6.76
C SER A 155 -1.66 26.67 -5.35
N PRO A 156 -2.31 27.84 -5.19
CA PRO A 156 -2.51 28.44 -3.88
C PRO A 156 -3.41 27.59 -3.00
N ASN A 157 -3.17 27.60 -1.69
CA ASN A 157 -4.00 26.94 -0.67
C ASN A 157 -4.16 25.41 -0.85
N SER A 158 -3.25 24.76 -1.58
CA SER A 158 -3.22 23.30 -1.71
C SER A 158 -2.86 22.63 -0.39
N PHE A 159 -3.57 21.56 -0.06
CA PHE A 159 -3.26 20.71 1.09
C PHE A 159 -1.99 19.86 0.84
N GLY A 160 -1.42 19.32 1.91
CA GLY A 160 -0.25 18.44 1.83
C GLY A 160 -0.54 17.15 1.05
N THR A 161 0.46 16.66 0.32
CA THR A 161 0.37 15.36 -0.38
C THR A 161 0.53 14.21 0.63
N GLY A 162 -0.47 13.33 0.73
CA GLY A 162 -0.53 12.24 1.70
C GLY A 162 -1.88 11.51 1.72
N GLY A 163 -2.03 10.56 2.64
CA GLY A 163 -3.28 9.84 2.89
C GLY A 163 -3.75 8.93 1.75
N SER A 164 -2.85 8.58 0.81
CA SER A 164 -3.14 7.82 -0.40
C SER A 164 -4.14 8.45 -1.39
N VAL A 165 -4.69 9.62 -1.09
CA VAL A 165 -5.79 10.23 -1.84
C VAL A 165 -5.35 11.32 -2.81
N THR A 166 -4.14 11.87 -2.67
CA THR A 166 -3.73 13.07 -3.44
C THR A 166 -3.79 12.85 -4.95
N SER A 167 -3.34 11.70 -5.45
CA SER A 167 -3.41 11.41 -6.90
C SER A 167 -4.84 11.36 -7.42
N GLU A 168 -5.79 10.82 -6.63
CA GLU A 168 -7.21 10.81 -6.96
C GLU A 168 -7.78 12.24 -6.96
N ALA A 169 -7.50 13.00 -5.91
CA ALA A 169 -7.98 14.37 -5.75
C ALA A 169 -7.50 15.31 -6.88
N VAL A 170 -6.21 15.29 -7.23
CA VAL A 170 -5.72 16.12 -8.34
C VAL A 170 -6.24 15.64 -9.68
N SER A 171 -6.37 14.33 -9.88
CA SER A 171 -6.92 13.78 -11.13
C SER A 171 -8.39 14.17 -11.30
N TYR A 172 -9.15 14.25 -10.20
CA TYR A 172 -10.51 14.76 -10.20
C TYR A 172 -10.55 16.24 -10.62
N ALA A 173 -9.72 17.07 -10.01
CA ALA A 173 -9.64 18.49 -10.36
C ALA A 173 -9.25 18.68 -11.84
N VAL A 174 -8.25 17.95 -12.32
CA VAL A 174 -7.81 17.97 -13.73
C VAL A 174 -8.94 17.54 -14.67
N LYS A 175 -9.65 16.46 -14.33
CA LYS A 175 -10.81 15.99 -15.10
C LYS A 175 -11.87 17.09 -15.20
N LYS A 176 -12.20 17.76 -14.09
CA LYS A 176 -13.16 18.87 -14.07
C LYS A 176 -12.71 20.06 -14.93
N ALA A 177 -11.43 20.42 -14.87
CA ALA A 177 -10.88 21.48 -15.72
C ALA A 177 -10.95 21.11 -17.21
N CYS A 178 -10.62 19.86 -17.57
CA CYS A 178 -10.74 19.36 -18.94
C CYS A 178 -12.20 19.35 -19.43
N GLU A 179 -13.14 18.91 -18.60
CA GLU A 179 -14.58 18.92 -18.92
C GLU A 179 -15.09 20.35 -19.19
N LYS A 180 -14.66 21.35 -18.40
CA LYS A 180 -14.98 22.76 -18.66
C LYS A 180 -14.47 23.22 -20.02
N LEU A 181 -13.23 22.86 -20.40
CA LEU A 181 -12.66 23.20 -21.70
C LEU A 181 -13.44 22.53 -22.85
N LEU A 182 -13.80 21.26 -22.70
CA LEU A 182 -14.58 20.54 -23.71
C LEU A 182 -15.98 21.14 -23.88
N ASP A 183 -16.64 21.55 -22.80
CA ASP A 183 -17.95 22.20 -22.87
C ASP A 183 -17.87 23.54 -23.63
N ARG A 184 -16.85 24.36 -23.33
CA ARG A 184 -16.59 25.61 -24.07
C ARG A 184 -16.33 25.37 -25.55
N MET A 185 -15.58 24.33 -25.91
CA MET A 185 -15.24 23.99 -27.31
C MET A 185 -16.35 23.21 -28.03
N LYS A 186 -17.43 22.82 -27.34
CA LYS A 186 -18.52 21.99 -27.88
C LYS A 186 -19.18 22.57 -29.14
N PRO A 187 -19.46 23.88 -29.25
CA PRO A 187 -20.00 24.46 -30.49
C PRO A 187 -19.05 24.29 -31.68
N ILE A 188 -17.75 24.52 -31.47
CA ILE A 188 -16.73 24.40 -32.51
C ILE A 188 -16.60 22.95 -32.98
N ARG A 189 -16.63 21.99 -32.06
CA ARG A 189 -16.62 20.55 -32.40
C ARG A 189 -17.87 20.13 -33.17
N LYS A 190 -19.05 20.66 -32.80
CA LYS A 190 -20.31 20.36 -33.49
C LYS A 190 -20.29 20.84 -34.95
N ASP A 191 -19.74 22.03 -35.20
CA ASP A 191 -19.63 22.60 -36.55
C ASP A 191 -18.51 21.94 -37.38
N ASN A 192 -17.63 21.15 -36.74
CA ASN A 192 -16.44 20.56 -37.35
C ASN A 192 -16.21 19.10 -36.89
N PRO A 193 -17.14 18.17 -37.16
CA PRO A 193 -17.15 16.84 -36.54
C PRO A 193 -15.91 15.99 -36.86
N ASN A 194 -15.26 16.22 -38.00
CA ASN A 194 -14.09 15.47 -38.47
C ASN A 194 -12.77 16.26 -38.37
N ALA A 195 -12.78 17.43 -37.74
CA ALA A 195 -11.58 18.27 -37.65
C ALA A 195 -10.60 17.71 -36.62
N THR A 196 -9.31 17.90 -36.87
CA THR A 196 -8.24 17.53 -35.93
C THR A 196 -8.35 18.37 -34.66
N TRP A 197 -7.73 17.88 -33.58
CA TRP A 197 -7.63 18.62 -32.32
C TRP A 197 -7.06 20.03 -32.52
N GLU A 198 -5.97 20.17 -33.28
CA GLU A 198 -5.34 21.45 -33.59
C GLU A 198 -6.30 22.39 -34.29
N THR A 199 -7.06 21.88 -35.27
CA THR A 199 -8.04 22.67 -36.00
C THR A 199 -9.17 23.16 -35.08
N ILE A 200 -9.66 22.29 -34.18
CA ILE A 200 -10.67 22.67 -33.18
C ILE A 200 -10.14 23.75 -32.25
N VAL A 201 -8.91 23.59 -31.76
CA VAL A 201 -8.27 24.54 -30.84
C VAL A 201 -8.04 25.90 -31.51
N GLN A 202 -7.49 25.92 -32.71
CA GLN A 202 -7.25 27.14 -33.49
C GLN A 202 -8.57 27.87 -33.81
N LYS A 203 -9.62 27.13 -34.20
CA LYS A 203 -10.95 27.72 -34.44
C LYS A 203 -11.60 28.25 -33.16
N SER A 204 -11.40 27.57 -32.03
CA SER A 204 -11.87 28.02 -30.72
C SER A 204 -11.20 29.32 -30.32
N TYR A 205 -9.87 29.41 -30.50
CA TYR A 205 -9.12 30.64 -30.28
C TYR A 205 -9.58 31.78 -31.18
N ALA A 206 -9.78 31.53 -32.48
CA ALA A 206 -10.30 32.53 -33.43
C ALA A 206 -11.71 33.03 -33.09
N LYS A 207 -12.45 32.31 -32.24
CA LYS A 207 -13.76 32.69 -31.71
C LYS A 207 -13.69 33.24 -30.28
N HIS A 208 -12.50 33.58 -29.80
CA HIS A 208 -12.25 34.12 -28.46
C HIS A 208 -12.74 33.22 -27.32
N ILE A 209 -12.73 31.90 -27.53
CA ILE A 209 -13.01 30.93 -26.47
C ILE A 209 -11.80 30.83 -25.55
N ASP A 210 -12.04 30.95 -24.24
CA ASP A 210 -11.00 30.78 -23.22
C ASP A 210 -10.52 29.31 -23.16
N LEU A 211 -9.25 29.11 -23.52
CA LEU A 211 -8.54 27.83 -23.59
C LEU A 211 -7.74 27.52 -22.31
N CYS A 212 -8.00 28.25 -21.22
CA CYS A 212 -7.48 27.97 -19.89
C CYS A 212 -8.63 27.66 -18.93
N ALA A 213 -8.52 26.61 -18.13
CA ALA A 213 -9.50 26.31 -17.10
C ALA A 213 -8.84 25.86 -15.82
N GLU A 214 -9.41 26.34 -14.70
CA GLU A 214 -9.08 25.87 -13.37
C GLU A 214 -10.22 25.06 -12.77
N ALA A 215 -9.85 24.16 -11.86
CA ALA A 215 -10.78 23.48 -10.98
C ALA A 215 -10.08 23.13 -9.67
N ALA A 216 -10.87 22.89 -8.63
CA ALA A 216 -10.39 22.39 -7.36
C ALA A 216 -11.18 21.15 -6.98
N PHE A 217 -10.51 20.24 -6.30
CA PHE A 217 -11.10 19.19 -5.51
C PHE A 217 -11.31 19.70 -4.09
N SER A 218 -12.47 19.43 -3.52
CA SER A 218 -12.79 19.54 -2.10
C SER A 218 -13.01 18.15 -1.53
N GLN A 219 -12.64 17.92 -0.26
CA GLN A 219 -12.92 16.66 0.45
C GLN A 219 -14.38 16.18 0.41
N LEU A 220 -15.34 17.04 0.06
CA LEU A 220 -16.76 16.69 -0.09
C LEU A 220 -17.13 16.18 -1.50
N ASP A 221 -16.23 16.26 -2.47
CA ASP A 221 -16.50 15.88 -3.87
C ASP A 221 -16.57 14.36 -4.07
N ILE A 222 -15.75 13.60 -3.33
CA ILE A 222 -15.67 12.15 -3.41
C ILE A 222 -15.90 11.60 -1.99
N PRO A 223 -16.94 10.79 -1.75
CA PRO A 223 -17.13 10.20 -0.44
C PRO A 223 -16.06 9.17 -0.14
N GLU A 224 -15.86 8.92 1.15
CA GLU A 224 -14.97 7.88 1.64
C GLU A 224 -15.39 6.50 1.10
N TYR A 225 -14.40 5.69 0.77
CA TYR A 225 -14.60 4.32 0.35
C TYR A 225 -13.58 3.40 1.01
N LEU A 226 -13.90 2.11 0.98
CA LEU A 226 -13.11 1.06 1.58
C LEU A 226 -12.22 0.40 0.53
N ILE A 227 -10.98 0.11 0.92
CA ILE A 227 -10.00 -0.64 0.13
C ILE A 227 -9.69 -1.94 0.88
N PRO A 228 -10.41 -3.03 0.56
CA PRO A 228 -10.06 -4.37 1.00
C PRO A 228 -8.67 -4.78 0.47
N ALA A 229 -7.85 -5.35 1.37
CA ALA A 229 -6.60 -6.01 1.03
C ALA A 229 -6.46 -7.32 1.82
N LEU A 230 -5.83 -8.34 1.22
CA LEU A 230 -5.52 -9.61 1.86
C LEU A 230 -4.05 -9.93 1.60
N GLY A 231 -3.25 -10.01 2.66
CA GLY A 231 -1.83 -10.38 2.56
C GLY A 231 -1.57 -11.76 3.12
N CYS A 232 -0.72 -12.54 2.45
CA CYS A 232 -0.21 -13.82 2.93
C CYS A 232 1.30 -13.81 2.87
N ALA A 233 1.96 -14.09 3.99
CA ALA A 233 3.41 -14.31 4.03
C ALA A 233 3.74 -15.74 4.40
N GLU A 234 4.71 -16.31 3.70
CA GLU A 234 5.42 -17.52 4.05
C GLU A 234 6.88 -17.17 4.29
N ILE A 235 7.42 -17.60 5.43
CA ILE A 235 8.78 -17.29 5.83
C ILE A 235 9.54 -18.55 6.21
N GLU A 236 10.86 -18.50 6.12
CA GLU A 236 11.80 -19.45 6.73
C GLU A 236 12.67 -18.70 7.75
N VAL A 237 12.86 -19.31 8.91
CA VAL A 237 13.66 -18.79 10.01
C VAL A 237 14.81 -19.74 10.28
N ASP A 238 16.03 -19.20 10.26
CA ASP A 238 17.20 -19.88 10.80
C ASP A 238 17.15 -19.76 12.32
N ILE A 239 16.95 -20.89 12.99
CA ILE A 239 16.78 -20.95 14.44
C ILE A 239 18.09 -20.71 15.19
N LEU A 240 19.24 -20.90 14.54
CA LEU A 240 20.57 -20.70 15.13
C LEU A 240 20.99 -19.23 15.13
N THR A 241 20.50 -18.44 14.17
CA THR A 241 20.93 -17.04 14.01
C THR A 241 19.79 -16.04 14.18
N GLY A 242 18.53 -16.50 14.14
CA GLY A 242 17.34 -15.67 14.10
C GLY A 242 17.10 -14.97 12.76
N ASN A 243 17.87 -15.29 11.72
CA ASN A 243 17.67 -14.68 10.40
C ASN A 243 16.38 -15.18 9.76
N VAL A 244 15.68 -14.28 9.07
CA VAL A 244 14.42 -14.56 8.39
C VAL A 244 14.59 -14.36 6.89
N GLN A 245 14.05 -15.28 6.11
CA GLN A 245 13.84 -15.09 4.67
C GLN A 245 12.33 -15.13 4.38
N VAL A 246 11.83 -14.11 3.70
CA VAL A 246 10.46 -14.13 3.19
C VAL A 246 10.46 -14.95 1.90
N LEU A 247 9.95 -16.19 1.99
CA LEU A 247 9.95 -17.12 0.86
C LEU A 247 8.91 -16.72 -0.18
N ARG A 248 7.72 -16.32 0.26
CA ARG A 248 6.64 -15.91 -0.63
C ARG A 248 5.74 -14.89 0.04
N TYR A 249 5.36 -13.87 -0.72
CA TYR A 249 4.31 -12.93 -0.34
C TYR A 249 3.25 -12.87 -1.44
N ASP A 250 2.02 -13.20 -1.09
CA ASP A 250 0.85 -13.03 -1.97
C ASP A 250 0.00 -11.89 -1.43
N ILE A 251 -0.41 -10.97 -2.30
CA ILE A 251 -1.39 -9.94 -1.97
C ILE A 251 -2.53 -9.89 -2.99
N LEU A 252 -3.75 -9.70 -2.48
CA LEU A 252 -4.92 -9.30 -3.25
C LEU A 252 -5.40 -7.94 -2.74
N GLU A 253 -5.46 -6.94 -3.62
CA GLU A 253 -5.92 -5.59 -3.28
C GLU A 253 -7.03 -5.10 -4.21
N ASP A 254 -8.03 -4.43 -3.63
CA ASP A 254 -9.12 -3.80 -4.36
C ASP A 254 -8.71 -2.40 -4.87
N VAL A 255 -8.16 -2.36 -6.07
CA VAL A 255 -7.70 -1.12 -6.73
C VAL A 255 -8.77 -0.45 -7.62
N GLY A 256 -10.00 -0.99 -7.63
CA GLY A 256 -11.02 -0.59 -8.60
C GLY A 256 -10.58 -0.85 -10.06
N GLU A 257 -10.90 0.09 -10.95
CA GLU A 257 -10.34 0.13 -12.31
C GLU A 257 -9.04 0.97 -12.26
N SER A 258 -7.89 0.29 -12.13
CA SER A 258 -6.58 0.94 -11.97
C SER A 258 -6.28 1.94 -13.11
N LEU A 259 -5.92 3.17 -12.72
CA LEU A 259 -5.50 4.25 -13.64
C LEU A 259 -4.19 3.93 -14.35
N SER A 260 -3.25 3.32 -13.63
CA SER A 260 -1.91 3.01 -14.14
C SER A 260 -1.39 1.76 -13.44
N PRO A 261 -1.67 0.57 -13.99
CA PRO A 261 -1.36 -0.71 -13.33
C PRO A 261 0.10 -0.86 -12.94
N GLY A 262 1.05 -0.41 -13.77
CA GLY A 262 2.47 -0.48 -13.44
C GLY A 262 2.87 0.39 -12.25
N ILE A 263 2.27 1.57 -12.11
CA ILE A 263 2.49 2.45 -10.95
C ILE A 263 1.86 1.83 -9.71
N ASP A 264 0.64 1.31 -9.82
CA ASP A 264 -0.09 0.74 -8.69
C ASP A 264 0.59 -0.53 -8.16
N VAL A 265 1.12 -1.38 -9.05
CA VAL A 265 1.98 -2.52 -8.66
C VAL A 265 3.22 -2.02 -7.91
N GLY A 266 3.94 -1.03 -8.44
CA GLY A 266 5.13 -0.49 -7.78
C GLY A 266 4.84 0.16 -6.42
N GLN A 267 3.67 0.79 -6.26
CA GLN A 267 3.23 1.31 -4.97
C GLN A 267 3.01 0.21 -3.95
N ILE A 268 2.38 -0.89 -4.36
CA ILE A 268 2.13 -2.06 -3.51
C ILE A 268 3.46 -2.74 -3.13
N GLU A 269 4.36 -2.97 -4.09
CA GLU A 269 5.69 -3.52 -3.83
C GLU A 269 6.45 -2.70 -2.79
N GLY A 270 6.52 -1.38 -3.01
CA GLY A 270 7.22 -0.47 -2.12
C GLY A 270 6.61 -0.43 -0.71
N ALA A 271 5.28 -0.47 -0.60
CA ALA A 271 4.60 -0.51 0.69
C ALA A 271 4.91 -1.79 1.46
N LEU A 272 4.84 -2.94 0.78
CA LEU A 272 5.05 -4.24 1.39
C LEU A 272 6.49 -4.39 1.86
N VAL A 273 7.47 -3.99 1.03
CA VAL A 273 8.88 -4.03 1.43
C VAL A 273 9.13 -3.09 2.62
N MET A 274 8.59 -1.87 2.61
CA MET A 274 8.68 -0.96 3.75
C MET A 274 8.09 -1.57 5.04
N GLY A 275 6.94 -2.23 4.95
CA GLY A 275 6.31 -2.87 6.12
C GLY A 275 7.06 -4.12 6.60
N ILE A 276 7.67 -4.90 5.70
CA ILE A 276 8.58 -5.99 6.06
C ILE A 276 9.75 -5.44 6.89
N GLY A 277 10.34 -4.32 6.47
CA GLY A 277 11.40 -3.62 7.21
C GLY A 277 10.94 -3.17 8.59
N TYR A 278 9.80 -2.48 8.64
CA TYR A 278 9.17 -2.01 9.87
C TYR A 278 8.99 -3.13 10.93
N TYR A 279 8.59 -4.33 10.50
CA TYR A 279 8.37 -5.44 11.42
C TYR A 279 9.60 -6.31 11.71
N LEU A 280 10.61 -6.38 10.84
CA LEU A 280 11.71 -7.34 10.98
C LEU A 280 13.09 -6.70 11.19
N THR A 281 13.38 -5.52 10.64
CA THR A 281 14.77 -5.00 10.56
C THR A 281 14.97 -3.58 11.07
N GLU A 282 13.99 -2.70 10.92
CA GLU A 282 14.12 -1.26 11.16
C GLU A 282 13.96 -0.90 12.65
N ALA A 283 15.04 -1.06 13.42
CA ALA A 283 15.07 -0.74 14.85
C ALA A 283 15.59 0.67 15.14
N LEU A 284 14.81 1.44 15.90
CA LEU A 284 15.29 2.65 16.56
C LEU A 284 15.82 2.31 17.95
N VAL A 285 17.13 2.49 18.17
CA VAL A 285 17.78 2.25 19.46
C VAL A 285 18.17 3.57 20.09
N TYR A 286 17.74 3.79 21.33
CA TYR A 286 18.05 4.97 22.11
C TYR A 286 18.95 4.61 23.28
N ASP A 287 19.87 5.51 23.63
CA ASP A 287 20.64 5.43 24.87
C ASP A 287 19.72 5.64 26.07
N VAL A 288 19.66 4.66 26.97
CA VAL A 288 18.74 4.69 28.12
C VAL A 288 19.10 5.73 29.18
N LYS A 289 20.34 6.23 29.20
CA LYS A 289 20.82 7.20 30.19
C LYS A 289 20.54 8.64 29.77
N ASN A 290 20.71 8.95 28.49
CA ASN A 290 20.61 10.33 27.99
C ASN A 290 19.56 10.54 26.88
N GLY A 291 18.90 9.48 26.39
CA GLY A 291 17.86 9.56 25.36
C GLY A 291 18.36 9.80 23.94
N ALA A 292 19.67 9.74 23.67
CA ALA A 292 20.22 9.96 22.34
C ALA A 292 19.88 8.79 21.39
N LEU A 293 19.46 9.11 20.16
CA LEU A 293 19.25 8.11 19.10
C LEU A 293 20.60 7.56 18.62
N LEU A 294 20.81 6.25 18.82
CA LEU A 294 22.04 5.55 18.44
C LEU A 294 22.00 5.08 16.98
N THR A 295 20.85 4.63 16.48
CA THR A 295 20.64 4.20 15.09
C THR A 295 20.32 5.39 14.18
N ASN A 296 21.27 6.29 14.03
CA ASN A 296 21.10 7.60 13.37
C ASN A 296 21.74 7.70 11.98
N ARG A 297 22.21 6.59 11.38
CA ARG A 297 22.86 6.54 10.05
C ARG A 297 22.49 5.25 9.32
N SER A 298 22.62 5.20 7.99
CA SER A 298 22.43 3.97 7.20
C SER A 298 23.37 2.81 7.59
N ALA A 299 24.50 3.13 8.24
CA ALA A 299 25.42 2.14 8.78
C ALA A 299 24.82 1.33 9.95
N ASN A 300 23.86 1.89 10.70
CA ASN A 300 23.31 1.25 11.91
C ASN A 300 21.76 1.24 11.98
N TYR A 301 21.07 1.95 11.11
CA TYR A 301 19.65 1.78 10.80
C TYR A 301 19.51 1.03 9.48
N LYS A 302 18.78 -0.09 9.46
CA LYS A 302 18.79 -1.08 8.37
C LYS A 302 17.43 -1.18 7.69
N PRO A 303 17.13 -0.30 6.72
CA PRO A 303 16.01 -0.53 5.83
C PRO A 303 16.25 -1.80 4.98
N PRO A 304 15.18 -2.43 4.47
CA PRO A 304 15.28 -3.58 3.59
C PRO A 304 16.17 -3.32 2.36
N GLY A 305 17.05 -4.26 2.07
CA GLY A 305 17.83 -4.34 0.84
C GLY A 305 17.27 -5.36 -0.15
N ALA A 306 17.99 -5.58 -1.25
CA ALA A 306 17.57 -6.48 -2.33
C ALA A 306 17.43 -7.96 -1.91
N LYS A 307 17.99 -8.37 -0.76
CA LYS A 307 17.87 -9.74 -0.23
C LYS A 307 16.72 -9.92 0.75
N ASP A 308 16.09 -8.82 1.15
CA ASP A 308 14.99 -8.81 2.13
C ASP A 308 13.62 -8.81 1.44
N ILE A 309 13.58 -8.66 0.10
CA ILE A 309 12.36 -8.78 -0.69
C ILE A 309 11.87 -10.25 -0.70
N PRO A 310 10.56 -10.49 -0.82
CA PRO A 310 10.02 -11.84 -0.99
C PRO A 310 10.64 -12.56 -2.20
N VAL A 311 11.03 -13.82 -2.03
CA VAL A 311 11.62 -14.62 -3.14
C VAL A 311 10.60 -14.87 -4.26
N ASP A 312 9.36 -15.20 -3.89
CA ASP A 312 8.19 -15.22 -4.78
C ASP A 312 7.23 -14.10 -4.39
N PHE A 313 7.12 -13.06 -5.22
CA PHE A 313 6.36 -11.86 -4.89
C PHE A 313 5.18 -11.69 -5.86
N ARG A 314 3.95 -11.94 -5.38
CA ARG A 314 2.74 -12.00 -6.22
C ARG A 314 1.73 -10.92 -5.84
N ILE A 315 1.44 -10.05 -6.80
CA ILE A 315 0.50 -8.95 -6.63
C ILE A 315 -0.69 -9.17 -7.55
N ASN A 316 -1.87 -9.27 -6.94
CA ASN A 316 -3.12 -9.45 -7.67
C ASN A 316 -4.09 -8.32 -7.36
N PHE A 317 -4.72 -7.81 -8.40
CA PHE A 317 -5.82 -6.86 -8.28
C PHE A 317 -7.15 -7.59 -8.21
N LEU A 318 -8.05 -7.11 -7.36
CA LEU A 318 -9.41 -7.63 -7.31
C LEU A 318 -10.14 -7.35 -8.63
N ARG A 319 -10.42 -8.41 -9.39
CA ARG A 319 -11.13 -8.31 -10.67
C ARG A 319 -12.61 -8.00 -10.47
N GLY A 320 -13.19 -7.26 -11.43
CA GLY A 320 -14.61 -6.93 -11.41
C GLY A 320 -15.02 -5.96 -10.30
N SER A 321 -14.05 -5.31 -9.66
CA SER A 321 -14.29 -4.21 -8.73
C SER A 321 -14.22 -2.89 -9.47
N SER A 322 -15.20 -2.02 -9.26
CA SER A 322 -15.24 -0.68 -9.83
C SER A 322 -15.64 0.30 -8.73
N ASN A 323 -15.04 1.49 -8.73
CA ASN A 323 -15.41 2.57 -7.85
C ASN A 323 -16.10 3.68 -8.65
N PRO A 324 -17.44 3.69 -8.84
CA PRO A 324 -18.11 4.68 -9.70
C PRO A 324 -17.83 6.16 -9.35
N LEU A 325 -17.35 6.41 -8.13
CA LEU A 325 -17.08 7.73 -7.58
C LEU A 325 -15.59 8.11 -7.67
N GLY A 326 -14.71 7.14 -7.86
CA GLY A 326 -13.27 7.35 -8.09
C GLY A 326 -12.99 7.88 -9.49
N VAL A 327 -11.81 8.48 -9.69
CA VAL A 327 -11.47 9.06 -10.98
C VAL A 327 -11.21 7.96 -11.99
N LEU A 328 -12.00 7.91 -13.07
CA LEU A 328 -11.99 6.76 -14.00
C LEU A 328 -12.17 5.41 -13.29
N ARG A 329 -12.89 5.43 -12.17
CA ARG A 329 -13.26 4.28 -11.36
C ARG A 329 -12.14 3.57 -10.59
N SER A 330 -11.01 4.24 -10.37
CA SER A 330 -9.90 3.74 -9.56
C SER A 330 -10.14 3.81 -8.06
N LYS A 331 -9.26 3.14 -7.32
CA LYS A 331 -9.05 3.29 -5.89
C LYS A 331 -7.57 3.55 -5.61
N ALA A 332 -7.28 4.16 -4.47
CA ALA A 332 -5.92 4.37 -3.99
C ALA A 332 -5.21 3.05 -3.65
N THR A 333 -3.87 3.01 -3.77
CA THR A 333 -3.06 1.78 -3.67
C THR A 333 -1.81 1.89 -2.80
N ALA A 334 -1.55 3.06 -2.20
CA ALA A 334 -0.29 3.30 -1.51
C ALA A 334 -0.25 2.73 -0.09
N GLU A 335 -1.08 3.23 0.81
CA GLU A 335 -1.10 2.81 2.22
C GLU A 335 -1.82 1.48 2.51
N PRO A 336 -2.91 1.09 1.82
CA PRO A 336 -3.61 -0.16 2.09
C PRO A 336 -2.71 -1.42 2.20
N PRO A 337 -1.79 -1.70 1.26
CA PRO A 337 -0.96 -2.91 1.30
C PRO A 337 -0.02 -2.93 2.51
N PHE A 338 0.48 -1.77 2.96
CA PHE A 338 1.34 -1.67 4.14
C PHE A 338 0.69 -2.27 5.38
N ASN A 339 -0.61 -2.07 5.58
CA ASN A 339 -1.35 -2.59 6.74
C ASN A 339 -1.41 -4.13 6.81
N THR A 340 -1.23 -4.82 5.68
CA THR A 340 -1.23 -6.29 5.64
C THR A 340 0.11 -6.89 6.11
N THR A 341 1.17 -6.08 6.19
CA THR A 341 2.53 -6.58 6.43
C THR A 341 2.76 -7.17 7.82
N VAL A 342 1.89 -6.89 8.80
CA VAL A 342 1.91 -7.54 10.12
C VAL A 342 1.84 -9.07 10.03
N VAL A 343 1.31 -9.60 8.91
CA VAL A 343 1.29 -11.03 8.60
C VAL A 343 2.66 -11.70 8.74
N VAL A 344 3.77 -10.97 8.51
CA VAL A 344 5.12 -11.55 8.67
C VAL A 344 5.42 -11.91 10.13
N LEU A 345 4.90 -11.14 11.10
CA LEU A 345 5.02 -11.48 12.52
C LEU A 345 4.21 -12.73 12.86
N PHE A 346 3.06 -12.95 12.23
CA PHE A 346 2.23 -14.13 12.52
C PHE A 346 2.81 -15.39 11.87
N ALA A 347 3.34 -15.27 10.65
CA ALA A 347 4.14 -16.33 10.03
C ALA A 347 5.36 -16.67 10.91
N LEU A 348 6.05 -15.65 11.45
CA LEU A 348 7.16 -15.83 12.38
C LEU A 348 6.77 -16.50 13.68
N ARG A 349 5.63 -16.12 14.27
CA ARG A 349 5.09 -16.78 15.45
C ARG A 349 4.84 -18.26 15.19
N ASN A 350 4.27 -18.61 14.05
CA ASN A 350 4.02 -20.00 13.67
C ASN A 350 5.32 -20.80 13.52
N ALA A 351 6.36 -20.21 12.92
CA ALA A 351 7.69 -20.83 12.82
C ALA A 351 8.33 -21.03 14.20
N LEU A 352 8.27 -20.03 15.09
CA LEU A 352 8.83 -20.10 16.43
C LEU A 352 8.09 -21.10 17.33
N ARG A 353 6.75 -21.19 17.20
CA ARG A 353 5.98 -22.24 17.90
C ARG A 353 6.42 -23.64 17.47
N ALA A 354 6.68 -23.85 16.18
CA ALA A 354 7.22 -25.12 15.70
C ALA A 354 8.63 -25.40 16.24
N ALA A 355 9.51 -24.39 16.33
CA ALA A 355 10.83 -24.54 16.95
C ALA A 355 10.75 -24.92 18.43
N ARG A 356 9.89 -24.22 19.18
CA ARG A 356 9.70 -24.43 20.63
C ARG A 356 9.09 -25.79 20.94
N LYS A 357 8.16 -26.26 20.09
CA LYS A 357 7.60 -27.61 20.19
C LYS A 357 8.68 -28.68 20.11
N ASP A 358 9.59 -28.59 19.13
CA ASP A 358 10.72 -29.51 18.99
C ASP A 358 11.70 -29.43 20.17
N ALA A 359 11.82 -28.26 20.79
CA ALA A 359 12.62 -28.05 21.99
C ALA A 359 11.95 -28.59 23.28
N GLY A 360 10.74 -29.16 23.20
CA GLY A 360 10.00 -29.66 24.35
C GLY A 360 9.43 -28.55 25.26
N LEU A 361 9.32 -27.32 24.75
CA LEU A 361 8.78 -26.19 25.49
C LEU A 361 7.25 -26.16 25.39
N PRO A 362 6.55 -25.61 26.41
CA PRO A 362 5.10 -25.46 26.36
C PRO A 362 4.67 -24.52 25.23
N ASP A 363 3.52 -24.83 24.63
CA ASP A 363 2.86 -23.97 23.64
C ASP A 363 2.21 -22.80 24.37
N VAL A 364 3.01 -21.75 24.56
CA VAL A 364 2.59 -20.48 25.16
C VAL A 364 2.57 -19.39 24.10
N TRP A 365 1.74 -18.38 24.32
CA TRP A 365 1.73 -17.19 23.47
C TRP A 365 3.10 -16.53 23.41
N ILE A 366 3.63 -16.34 22.20
CA ILE A 366 4.90 -15.67 21.96
C ILE A 366 4.62 -14.20 21.58
N PRO A 367 4.92 -13.24 22.48
CA PRO A 367 4.73 -11.82 22.17
C PRO A 367 5.76 -11.36 21.14
N LEU A 368 5.28 -10.88 20.00
CA LEU A 368 6.10 -10.30 18.93
C LEU A 368 5.67 -8.84 18.73
N GLY A 369 6.63 -7.97 18.45
CA GLY A 369 6.39 -6.53 18.26
C GLY A 369 7.21 -5.96 17.11
N ALA A 370 7.05 -4.67 16.82
CA ALA A 370 7.79 -3.99 15.78
C ALA A 370 9.05 -3.28 16.35
N PRO A 371 10.26 -3.54 15.81
CA PRO A 371 10.63 -4.70 15.02
C PRO A 371 10.99 -5.92 15.90
N THR A 372 10.77 -7.11 15.36
CA THR A 372 11.27 -8.38 15.89
C THR A 372 12.54 -8.76 15.13
N THR A 373 13.67 -8.22 15.57
CA THR A 373 14.99 -8.36 14.96
C THR A 373 15.63 -9.74 15.19
N PRO A 374 16.64 -10.16 14.39
CA PRO A 374 17.25 -11.49 14.52
C PRO A 374 17.74 -11.86 15.93
N ASP A 375 18.29 -10.91 16.68
CA ASP A 375 18.69 -11.11 18.08
C ASP A 375 17.50 -11.47 18.97
N LYS A 376 16.35 -10.80 18.80
CA LYS A 376 15.12 -11.12 19.52
C LYS A 376 14.56 -12.48 19.10
N ILE A 377 14.58 -12.77 17.80
CA ILE A 377 14.11 -14.06 17.25
C ILE A 377 14.92 -15.22 17.85
N LEU A 378 16.25 -15.09 17.89
CA LEU A 378 17.14 -16.09 18.47
C LEU A 378 16.79 -16.38 19.94
N LEU A 379 16.50 -15.34 20.73
CA LEU A 379 16.12 -15.48 22.14
C LEU A 379 14.73 -16.12 22.32
N LEU A 380 13.81 -15.90 21.38
CA LEU A 380 12.44 -16.42 21.44
C LEU A 380 12.31 -17.86 20.93
N ALA A 381 13.24 -18.32 20.09
CA ALA A 381 13.25 -19.64 19.49
C ALA A 381 13.32 -20.80 20.50
N GLY A 382 13.76 -20.53 21.73
CA GLY A 382 13.77 -21.52 22.81
C GLY A 382 14.93 -22.51 22.74
N ASN A 383 16.06 -22.12 22.15
CA ASN A 383 17.24 -22.95 22.14
C ASN A 383 18.00 -22.87 23.48
N THR A 384 18.60 -23.99 23.88
CA THR A 384 19.53 -24.05 25.02
C THR A 384 20.89 -24.54 24.56
N ILE A 385 21.95 -24.20 25.30
CA ILE A 385 23.32 -24.63 24.96
C ILE A 385 23.43 -26.15 24.90
N ASP A 386 22.69 -26.86 25.75
CA ASP A 386 22.68 -28.32 25.83
C ASP A 386 22.24 -28.99 24.52
N GLN A 387 21.44 -28.29 23.69
CA GLN A 387 21.00 -28.79 22.39
C GLN A 387 22.09 -28.75 21.31
N TYR A 388 23.21 -28.08 21.58
CA TYR A 388 24.36 -27.95 20.66
C TYR A 388 25.53 -28.87 21.03
N LEU A 389 25.42 -29.63 22.11
CA LEU A 389 26.43 -30.59 22.49
C LEU A 389 26.37 -31.77 21.51
N LEU A 390 27.47 -32.03 20.81
CA LEU A 390 27.65 -33.28 20.06
C LEU A 390 27.84 -34.39 21.10
N ASN A 391 26.90 -35.35 21.13
CA ASN A 391 27.03 -36.57 21.93
C ASN A 391 28.15 -37.46 21.40
#